data_AF-A0A9W6NY73-F1
#
_entry.id   AF-A0A9W6NY73-F1
#
_cell.length_a   1.000
_cell.length_b   1.000
_cell.length_c   1.000
_cell.angle_alpha   90.00
_cell.angle_beta   90.00
_cell.angle_gamma   90.00
#
_symmetry.space_group_name_H-M   'P 1'
#
loop_
_entity.id
_entity.type
_entity.pdbx_description
1 polymer ?
#
loop_
_entity_poly.entity_id
_entity_poly.type
_entity_poly.pdbx_seq_one_letter_code
_entity_poly.pdbx_strand_id
1 'polypeptide(L)' 'MTDAQTRALRVLDQLPPHLKVAVVIDADSGEEVACFDAATLHDNVRAGTASPHDVLELLAQAGVLIPKSEAE' A
#
# COMPACT_ATOMS: atom_id res chain seq x y z
N MET A 1 -2.74 8.10 16.03
CA MET A 1 -2.52 7.81 14.60
C MET A 1 -1.31 8.62 14.18
N THR A 2 -0.28 8.01 13.58
CA THR A 2 0.93 8.74 13.15
C THR A 2 0.67 9.47 11.82
N ASP A 3 1.49 10.48 11.51
CA ASP A 3 1.38 11.23 10.24
C ASP A 3 1.56 10.31 9.03
N ALA A 4 2.49 9.36 9.12
CA ALA A 4 2.72 8.35 8.09
C ALA A 4 1.50 7.46 7.87
N GLN A 5 0.84 7.00 8.94
CA GLN A 5 -0.38 6.18 8.85
C GLN A 5 -1.52 6.97 8.19
N THR A 6 -1.75 8.21 8.63
CA THR A 6 -2.77 9.10 8.05
C THR A 6 -2.54 9.33 6.56
N ARG A 7 -1.28 9.54 6.15
CA ARG A 7 -0.91 9.75 4.76
C ARG A 7 -1.08 8.49 3.91
N ALA A 8 -0.64 7.33 4.40
CA ALA A 8 -0.80 6.06 3.71
C ALA A 8 -2.27 5.73 3.44
N LEU A 9 -3.13 5.85 4.46
CA LEU A 9 -4.58 5.61 4.32
C LEU A 9 -5.21 6.59 3.30
N ARG A 10 -4.86 7.88 3.37
CA ARG A 10 -5.37 8.89 2.43
C ARG A 10 -5.01 8.59 0.97
N VAL A 11 -3.83 8.02 0.70
CA VAL A 11 -3.45 7.61 -0.66
C VAL A 11 -4.24 6.39 -1.09
N LEU A 12 -4.36 5.38 -0.22
CA LEU A 12 -5.10 4.16 -0.51
C LEU A 12 -6.59 4.43 -0.77
N ASP A 13 -7.20 5.40 -0.06
CA ASP A 13 -8.58 5.85 -0.28
C ASP A 13 -8.82 6.47 -1.67
N GLN A 14 -7.76 6.95 -2.34
CA GLN A 14 -7.84 7.53 -3.69
C GLN A 14 -7.70 6.48 -4.79
N LEU A 15 -7.35 5.24 -4.44
CA LEU A 15 -7.15 4.16 -5.40
C LEU A 15 -8.42 3.33 -5.54
N PRO A 16 -8.66 2.72 -6.72
CA PRO A 16 -9.69 1.69 -6.86
C PRO A 16 -9.42 0.57 -5.83
N PRO A 17 -10.43 0.14 -5.05
CA PRO A 17 -10.22 -0.82 -3.95
C PRO A 17 -9.63 -2.15 -4.42
N HIS A 18 -9.95 -2.57 -5.64
CA HIS A 18 -9.47 -3.80 -6.27
C HIS A 18 -8.17 -3.63 -7.07
N LEU A 19 -7.52 -2.46 -7.01
CA LEU A 19 -6.24 -2.26 -7.67
C LEU A 19 -5.19 -3.14 -6.98
N LYS A 20 -4.60 -4.08 -7.72
CA LYS A 20 -3.48 -4.91 -7.24
C LYS A 20 -2.24 -4.01 -7.08
N VAL A 21 -1.78 -3.84 -5.85
CA VAL A 21 -0.61 -2.99 -5.52
C VAL A 21 0.65 -3.84 -5.42
N ALA A 22 0.56 -5.02 -4.80
CA ALA A 22 1.68 -5.94 -4.67
C ALA A 22 1.24 -7.37 -4.98
N VAL A 23 2.14 -8.14 -5.60
CA VAL A 23 1.95 -9.55 -5.91
C VAL A 23 3.19 -10.29 -5.45
N VAL A 24 3.01 -11.39 -4.73
CA VAL A 24 4.06 -12.32 -4.35
C VAL A 24 4.03 -13.46 -5.35
N ILE A 25 5.14 -13.63 -6.06
CA ILE A 25 5.34 -14.70 -7.03
C ILE A 25 6.28 -15.72 -6.41
N ASP A 26 5.89 -16.99 -6.44
CA ASP A 26 6.76 -18.09 -6.08
C ASP A 26 7.91 -18.20 -7.08
N ALA A 27 9.15 -18.20 -6.59
CA ALA A 27 10.33 -18.10 -7.45
C ALA A 27 10.59 -19.38 -8.26
N ASP A 28 10.14 -20.54 -7.77
CA ASP A 28 10.41 -21.84 -8.39
C ASP A 28 9.36 -22.19 -9.47
N SER A 29 8.09 -21.89 -9.18
CA SER A 29 6.95 -22.18 -10.06
C SER A 29 6.52 -21.01 -10.93
N GLY A 30 6.83 -19.77 -10.54
CA GLY A 30 6.33 -18.55 -11.18
C GLY A 30 4.85 -18.26 -10.90
N GLU A 31 4.22 -19.00 -9.99
CA GLU A 31 2.81 -18.83 -9.65
C GLU A 31 2.58 -17.67 -8.66
N GLU A 32 1.45 -16.98 -8.81
CA GLU A 32 0.97 -15.99 -7.83
C GLU A 32 0.52 -16.71 -6.56
N VAL A 33 1.23 -16.48 -5.45
CA VAL A 33 0.91 -17.08 -4.14
C VAL A 33 0.19 -16.11 -3.20
N ALA A 34 0.34 -14.80 -3.44
CA ALA A 34 -0.44 -13.79 -2.73
C ALA A 34 -0.57 -12.52 -3.58
N CYS A 35 -1.66 -11.79 -3.39
CA CYS A 35 -1.85 -10.47 -3.94
C CYS A 35 -2.47 -9.55 -2.88
N PHE A 36 -1.96 -8.33 -2.81
CA PHE A 36 -2.45 -7.28 -1.95
C PHE A 36 -3.04 -6.18 -2.81
N ASP A 37 -4.37 -6.04 -2.73
CA ASP A 37 -5.07 -4.91 -3.31
C ASP A 37 -5.06 -3.68 -2.37
N ALA A 38 -5.45 -2.53 -2.91
CA ALA A 38 -5.47 -1.28 -2.17
C ALA A 38 -6.34 -1.35 -0.91
N ALA A 39 -7.49 -2.05 -0.97
CA ALA A 39 -8.37 -2.23 0.19
C ALA A 39 -7.71 -3.08 1.31
N THR A 40 -7.06 -4.18 0.94
CA THR A 40 -6.34 -5.06 1.88
C THR A 40 -5.18 -4.32 2.54
N LEU A 41 -4.41 -3.54 1.76
CA LEU A 41 -3.34 -2.70 2.31
C LEU A 41 -3.89 -1.62 3.24
N HIS A 42 -5.04 -1.01 2.90
CA HIS A 42 -5.70 -0.02 3.75
C HIS A 42 -6.06 -0.63 5.11
N ASP A 43 -6.70 -1.80 5.12
CA ASP A 43 -7.09 -2.48 6.35
C ASP A 43 -5.88 -2.90 7.20
N ASN A 44 -4.79 -3.36 6.56
CA ASN A 44 -3.56 -3.71 7.26
C ASN A 44 -2.85 -2.49 7.88
N VAL A 45 -2.79 -1.37 7.17
CA VAL A 45 -2.25 -0.11 7.73
C VAL A 45 -3.15 0.39 8.88
N ARG A 46 -4.47 0.25 8.76
CA ARG A 46 -5.42 0.64 9.81
C ARG A 46 -5.30 -0.25 11.05
N ALA A 47 -5.12 -1.55 10.87
CA ALA A 47 -4.92 -2.53 11.94
C ALA A 47 -3.52 -2.45 12.58
N GLY A 48 -2.58 -1.72 11.97
CA GLY A 48 -1.19 -1.64 12.41
C GLY A 48 -0.38 -2.92 12.13
N THR A 49 -0.88 -3.77 11.22
CA THR A 49 -0.21 -5.00 10.80
C THR A 49 0.74 -4.78 9.62
N ALA A 50 0.62 -3.65 8.91
CA ALA A 50 1.56 -3.19 7.90
C ALA A 50 2.20 -1.84 8.28
N SER A 51 3.49 -1.70 8.01
CA SER A 51 4.20 -0.44 8.13
C SER A 51 3.67 0.57 7.09
N PRO A 52 3.19 1.75 7.52
CA PRO A 52 2.73 2.76 6.57
C PRO A 52 3.85 3.29 5.67
N HIS A 53 5.11 3.25 6.11
CA HIS A 53 6.25 3.65 5.30
C HIS A 53 6.48 2.67 4.14
N ASP A 54 6.50 1.38 4.43
CA ASP A 54 6.71 0.32 3.44
C ASP A 54 5.58 0.33 2.39
N VAL A 55 4.34 0.57 2.82
CA VAL A 55 3.20 0.70 1.91
C VAL A 55 3.33 1.93 1.01
N LEU A 56 3.79 3.07 1.54
CA LEU A 56 4.07 4.25 0.71
C LEU A 56 5.21 3.97 -0.29
N GLU A 57 6.26 3.24 0.10
CA GLU A 57 7.33 2.86 -0.82
C GLU A 57 6.83 1.93 -1.94
N LEU A 58 6.01 0.93 -1.60
CA LEU A 58 5.38 0.04 -2.59
C LEU A 58 4.51 0.82 -3.58
N LEU A 59 3.68 1.74 -3.07
CA LEU A 59 2.84 2.59 -3.91
C LEU A 59 3.67 3.47 -4.86
N ALA A 60 4.78 4.04 -4.37
CA ALA A 60 5.68 4.82 -5.19
C ALA A 60 6.33 3.97 -6.30
N GLN A 61 6.76 2.74 -5.99
CA GLN A 61 7.29 1.80 -6.97
C GLN A 61 6.25 1.38 -8.01
N ALA A 62 4.98 1.29 -7.62
CA ALA A 62 3.86 1.05 -8.52
C ALA A 62 3.48 2.28 -9.38
N GLY A 63 4.19 3.41 -9.24
CA GLY A 63 3.93 4.64 -9.99
C GLY A 63 2.76 5.47 -9.47
N VAL A 64 2.26 5.18 -8.27
CA VAL A 64 1.21 5.97 -7.62
C VAL A 64 1.79 7.31 -7.17
N LEU A 65 1.13 8.40 -7.56
CA LEU A 65 1.49 9.74 -7.10
C LEU A 65 1.14 9.88 -5.62
N ILE A 66 2.15 10.05 -4.79
CA ILE A 66 1.99 10.26 -3.35
C ILE A 66 2.02 11.77 -3.07
N PRO A 67 0.91 12.38 -2.62
CA PRO A 67 0.89 13.79 -2.25
C PRO A 67 1.95 14.08 -1.20
N LYS A 68 2.63 15.23 -1.30
CA LYS A 68 3.56 15.67 -0.26
C LYS A 68 2.80 15.80 1.08
N SER A 69 3.49 15.50 2.18
CA SER A 69 2.96 15.77 3.50
C SER A 69 2.75 17.28 3.64
N GLU A 70 1.59 17.73 4.11
CA GLU A 70 1.31 19.17 4.33
C GLU A 70 2.04 19.74 5.57
N ALA A 71 3.17 19.14 5.94
CA ALA A 71 4.03 19.59 7.02
C ALA A 71 5.40 19.94 6.43
N GLU A 72 5.54 21.20 6.03
CA GLU A 72 6.81 21.94 6.04
C GLU A 72 6.87 22.80 7.31
#